data_AF-Q23JD6-F1
#
_entry.id   AF-Q23JD6-F1
#
_cell.length_a   1.000
_cell.length_b   1.000
_cell.length_c   1.000
_cell.angle_alpha   90.00
_cell.angle_beta   90.00
_cell.angle_gamma   90.00
#
_symmetry.space_group_name_H-M   'P 1'
#
loop_
_entity.id
_entity.type
_entity.pdbx_description
1 polymer ?
#
loop_
_entity_poly.entity_id
_entity_poly.type
_entity_poly.pdbx_seq_one_letter_code
_entity_poly.pdbx_strand_id
1 'polypeptide(L)'
;MIKKLLVLSLTVALIFTTPGADVTCNSTTDSTTCGSAGASTWITGSTAGKFKIADCSAVGSSLTNIFDTFCLSCPQGGNSNIYANASQSGCRNTPINNGVNIQCQQGSNCSTSCPALPLAFTWKTGLQPNQCMIESCYAAPIPNSGLTFILCGSCSPNGDKPNSYGTACVKTTGGFCDRNQDWTDDDCKICNAGGKNSANIKASSDKTQCVAAASSSSSSVIAVSALLIASLLI
;
A
#
# COMPACT_ATOMS: atom_id res chain seq x y z
N MET A 1 43.76 28.52 -50.80
CA MET A 1 43.74 27.12 -50.31
C MET A 1 43.83 27.15 -48.79
N ILE A 2 42.93 26.41 -48.13
CA ILE A 2 43.11 25.69 -46.85
C ILE A 2 43.45 26.52 -45.60
N LYS A 3 42.78 26.40 -44.45
CA LYS A 3 41.55 25.72 -43.99
C LYS A 3 41.23 26.46 -42.68
N LYS A 4 40.01 26.97 -42.53
CA LYS A 4 39.49 27.43 -41.24
C LYS A 4 39.46 26.23 -40.28
N LEU A 5 40.34 26.22 -39.28
CA LEU A 5 40.32 25.22 -38.21
C LEU A 5 39.43 25.75 -37.09
N LEU A 6 38.13 25.44 -37.19
CA LEU A 6 37.15 25.71 -36.15
C LEU A 6 37.30 24.58 -35.12
N VAL A 7 38.11 24.82 -34.09
CA VAL A 7 38.24 23.90 -32.95
C VAL A 7 36.96 24.03 -32.12
N LEU A 8 36.00 23.17 -32.43
CA LEU A 8 34.79 22.99 -31.62
C LEU A 8 35.24 22.28 -30.32
N SER A 9 35.50 23.07 -29.29
CA SER A 9 35.72 22.56 -27.93
C SER A 9 34.43 21.91 -27.45
N LEU A 10 34.34 20.59 -27.59
CA LEU A 10 33.30 19.79 -26.98
C LEU A 10 33.69 19.56 -25.53
N THR A 11 33.38 20.50 -24.65
CA THR A 11 33.44 20.29 -23.20
C THR A 11 32.38 19.27 -22.83
N VAL A 12 32.76 17.99 -22.83
CA VAL A 12 31.98 16.92 -22.21
C VAL A 12 31.99 17.22 -20.71
N ALA A 13 30.92 17.85 -20.23
CA ALA A 13 30.69 17.96 -18.80
C ALA A 13 30.49 16.53 -18.27
N LEU A 14 31.50 16.01 -17.56
CA LEU A 14 31.35 14.78 -16.79
C LEU A 14 30.32 15.07 -15.70
N ILE A 15 29.08 14.65 -15.92
CA ILE A 15 28.03 14.71 -14.90
C ILE A 15 28.38 13.61 -13.90
N PHE A 16 29.01 13.99 -12.78
CA PHE A 16 29.25 13.08 -11.67
C PHE A 16 27.91 12.81 -10.98
N THR A 17 27.31 11.68 -11.29
CA THR A 17 26.11 11.21 -10.57
C THR A 17 26.50 10.88 -9.13
N THR A 18 25.72 11.35 -8.16
CA THR A 18 25.91 10.99 -6.75
C THR A 18 24.90 9.90 -6.39
N PRO A 19 25.25 8.60 -6.48
CA PRO A 19 24.31 7.53 -6.18
C PRO A 19 23.88 7.58 -4.71
N GLY A 20 22.63 7.18 -4.47
CA GLY A 20 22.09 7.06 -3.13
C GLY A 20 22.64 5.86 -2.35
N ALA A 21 22.26 5.80 -1.08
CA ALA A 21 22.54 4.66 -0.20
C ALA A 21 21.58 3.48 -0.50
N ASP A 22 22.06 2.26 -0.21
CA ASP A 22 21.25 1.05 -0.30
C ASP A 22 20.17 1.03 0.79
N VAL A 23 18.92 0.85 0.38
CA VAL A 23 17.74 0.80 1.24
C VAL A 23 16.94 -0.49 1.03
N THR A 24 16.22 -0.89 2.07
CA THR A 24 15.31 -2.03 2.04
C THR A 24 13.92 -1.56 1.61
N CYS A 25 13.36 -2.16 0.57
CA CYS A 25 11.99 -1.92 0.11
C CYS A 25 11.10 -3.12 0.42
N ASN A 26 9.80 -3.08 0.10
CA ASN A 26 8.90 -4.21 0.41
C ASN A 26 9.11 -5.45 -0.46
N SER A 27 9.96 -5.37 -1.48
CA SER A 27 10.43 -6.48 -2.30
C SER A 27 11.95 -6.41 -2.42
N THR A 28 12.58 -7.57 -2.64
CA THR A 28 14.01 -7.69 -2.94
C THR A 28 14.30 -7.72 -4.45
N THR A 29 13.25 -7.80 -5.27
CA THR A 29 13.34 -7.92 -6.73
C THR A 29 12.55 -6.84 -7.49
N ASP A 30 11.67 -6.10 -6.79
CA ASP A 30 10.82 -5.09 -7.38
C ASP A 30 11.03 -3.73 -6.71
N SER A 31 11.74 -2.84 -7.41
CA SER A 31 12.04 -1.48 -6.95
C SER A 31 10.83 -0.55 -6.88
N THR A 32 9.70 -0.89 -7.53
CA THR A 32 8.48 -0.07 -7.44
C THR A 32 7.92 -0.05 -6.02
N THR A 33 8.25 -1.07 -5.23
CA THR A 33 7.91 -1.17 -3.81
C THR A 33 8.68 -0.20 -2.91
N CYS A 34 9.65 0.54 -3.45
CA CYS A 34 10.36 1.62 -2.76
C CYS A 34 9.61 2.96 -2.81
N GLY A 35 8.60 3.10 -3.69
CA GLY A 35 7.89 4.37 -3.91
C GLY A 35 8.57 5.30 -4.92
N SER A 36 8.22 6.58 -4.89
CA SER A 36 8.74 7.56 -5.86
C SER A 36 10.25 7.81 -5.70
N ALA A 37 10.98 7.84 -6.82
CA ALA A 37 12.39 8.26 -6.89
C ALA A 37 12.56 9.76 -7.25
N GLY A 38 11.46 10.53 -7.23
CA GLY A 38 11.44 11.88 -7.79
C GLY A 38 11.65 11.87 -9.30
N ALA A 39 12.52 12.75 -9.81
CA ALA A 39 12.93 12.77 -11.21
C ALA A 39 14.08 11.79 -11.55
N SER A 40 14.58 11.05 -10.55
CA SER A 40 15.61 10.02 -10.72
C SER A 40 14.96 8.64 -10.88
N THR A 41 15.75 7.57 -10.75
CA THR A 41 15.26 6.18 -10.83
C THR A 41 15.82 5.33 -9.71
N TRP A 42 15.06 4.31 -9.32
CA TRP A 42 15.58 3.24 -8.49
C TRP A 42 16.43 2.28 -9.34
N ILE A 43 17.59 1.90 -8.82
CA ILE A 43 18.46 0.88 -9.39
C ILE A 43 18.80 -0.15 -8.31
N THR A 44 19.27 -1.32 -8.73
CA THR A 44 19.77 -2.34 -7.81
C THR A 44 20.91 -1.78 -6.96
N GLY A 45 20.83 -2.02 -5.66
CA GLY A 45 21.85 -1.64 -4.70
C GLY A 45 23.14 -2.43 -4.86
N SER A 46 24.18 -1.98 -4.15
CA SER A 46 25.43 -2.75 -4.01
C SER A 46 25.24 -4.01 -3.14
N THR A 47 24.27 -3.98 -2.23
CA THR A 47 23.88 -5.09 -1.36
C THR A 47 22.76 -5.89 -2.03
N ALA A 48 22.90 -7.21 -2.06
CA ALA A 48 21.89 -8.10 -2.62
C ALA A 48 20.51 -7.87 -1.98
N GLY A 49 19.47 -7.75 -2.83
CA GLY A 49 18.08 -7.54 -2.39
C GLY A 49 17.74 -6.13 -1.93
N LYS A 50 18.65 -5.15 -2.10
CA LYS A 50 18.42 -3.73 -1.81
C LYS A 50 18.37 -2.91 -3.08
N PHE A 51 17.84 -1.69 -2.94
CA PHE A 51 17.76 -0.70 -4.01
C PHE A 51 18.40 0.62 -3.57
N LYS A 52 18.76 1.46 -4.52
CA LYS A 52 19.20 2.83 -4.28
C LYS A 52 18.76 3.74 -5.41
N ILE A 53 18.69 5.03 -5.14
CA ILE A 53 18.44 6.02 -6.19
C ILE A 53 19.72 6.20 -7.02
N ALA A 54 19.58 6.21 -8.34
CA ALA A 54 20.71 6.26 -9.27
C ALA A 54 21.52 7.55 -9.14
N ASP A 55 20.84 8.67 -8.93
CA ASP A 55 21.47 9.97 -8.78
C ASP A 55 20.64 10.88 -7.87
N CYS A 56 21.14 11.12 -6.66
CA CYS A 56 20.57 12.03 -5.68
C CYS A 56 20.62 13.50 -6.11
N SER A 57 21.51 13.87 -7.04
CA SER A 57 21.57 15.24 -7.56
C SER A 57 20.47 15.53 -8.58
N ALA A 58 19.86 14.48 -9.14
CA ALA A 58 18.84 14.55 -10.18
C ALA A 58 17.41 14.22 -9.69
N VAL A 59 17.16 14.13 -8.38
CA VAL A 59 15.82 13.81 -7.85
C VAL A 59 14.78 14.92 -8.06
N GLY A 60 15.22 16.11 -8.45
CA GLY A 60 14.36 17.27 -8.72
C GLY A 60 14.00 18.06 -7.46
N SER A 61 13.48 19.28 -7.68
CA SER A 61 13.09 20.22 -6.61
C SER A 61 11.62 20.09 -6.18
N SER A 62 10.80 19.36 -6.94
CA SER A 62 9.37 19.17 -6.70
C SER A 62 9.08 17.69 -6.45
N LEU A 63 9.37 17.24 -5.23
CA LEU A 63 9.13 15.87 -4.81
C LEU A 63 7.65 15.70 -4.44
N THR A 64 7.08 14.57 -4.83
CA THR A 64 5.72 14.16 -4.46
C THR A 64 5.67 12.66 -4.22
N ASN A 65 4.88 12.23 -3.24
CA ASN A 65 4.69 10.82 -2.91
C ASN A 65 6.02 10.08 -2.63
N ILE A 66 6.96 10.77 -1.97
CA ILE A 66 8.18 10.12 -1.46
C ILE A 66 7.92 9.45 -0.09
N PHE A 67 8.81 8.52 0.25
CA PHE A 67 8.75 7.68 1.44
C PHE A 67 10.12 7.69 2.16
N ASP A 68 10.21 7.10 3.34
CA ASP A 68 11.46 7.05 4.09
C ASP A 68 12.54 6.29 3.31
N THR A 69 12.18 5.27 2.52
CA THR A 69 13.08 4.66 1.53
C THR A 69 13.79 5.68 0.66
N PHE A 70 13.08 6.69 0.12
CA PHE A 70 13.70 7.77 -0.65
C PHE A 70 14.66 8.58 0.22
N CYS A 71 14.25 8.98 1.43
CA CYS A 71 15.06 9.82 2.32
C CYS A 71 16.28 9.09 2.90
N LEU A 72 16.17 7.78 3.11
CA LEU A 72 17.29 6.91 3.49
C LEU A 72 18.29 6.78 2.34
N SER A 73 17.82 6.73 1.09
CA SER A 73 18.71 6.62 -0.08
C SER A 73 19.34 7.97 -0.45
N CYS A 74 18.56 9.04 -0.47
CA CYS A 74 18.98 10.40 -0.83
C CYS A 74 18.47 11.44 0.19
N PRO A 75 19.11 11.55 1.37
CA PRO A 75 18.66 12.46 2.42
C PRO A 75 18.76 13.92 1.95
N GLN A 76 17.61 14.60 1.87
CA GLN A 76 17.53 16.01 1.46
C GLN A 76 17.71 16.93 2.67
N GLY A 77 18.56 17.95 2.57
CA GLY A 77 18.76 18.93 3.66
C GLY A 77 19.65 18.43 4.80
N GLY A 78 20.45 17.39 4.58
CA GLY A 78 21.46 16.86 5.51
C GLY A 78 21.30 15.36 5.77
N ASN A 79 22.40 14.68 6.06
CA ASN A 79 22.47 13.21 6.15
C ASN A 79 21.55 12.58 7.22
N SER A 80 21.10 13.36 8.20
CA SER A 80 20.18 12.87 9.24
C SER A 80 18.70 12.91 8.83
N ASN A 81 18.37 13.49 7.67
CA ASN A 81 16.99 13.61 7.19
C ASN A 81 16.55 12.33 6.48
N ILE A 82 16.27 11.30 7.26
CA ILE A 82 15.97 9.94 6.76
C ILE A 82 14.48 9.60 6.70
N TYR A 83 13.59 10.48 7.16
CA TYR A 83 12.14 10.27 7.15
C TYR A 83 11.46 11.23 6.19
N ALA A 84 10.42 10.78 5.49
CA ALA A 84 9.55 11.63 4.70
C ALA A 84 8.72 12.56 5.62
N ASN A 85 8.47 13.78 5.15
CA ASN A 85 7.56 14.71 5.81
C ASN A 85 6.07 14.34 5.60
N ALA A 86 5.17 15.01 6.32
CA ALA A 86 3.72 14.77 6.24
C ALA A 86 3.14 14.95 4.82
N SER A 87 3.74 15.85 4.03
CA SER A 87 3.32 16.17 2.67
C SER A 87 3.96 15.26 1.61
N GLN A 88 4.81 14.31 2.03
CA GLN A 88 5.59 13.43 1.15
C GLN A 88 6.32 14.21 0.03
N SER A 89 6.87 15.38 0.38
CA SER A 89 7.52 16.30 -0.55
C SER A 89 8.94 16.70 -0.12
N GLY A 90 9.44 16.12 0.96
CA GLY A 90 10.78 16.37 1.46
C GLY A 90 11.13 15.47 2.63
N CYS A 91 12.39 15.54 3.04
CA CYS A 91 12.94 14.72 4.11
C CYS A 91 13.11 15.51 5.42
N ARG A 92 13.14 14.78 6.54
CA ARG A 92 13.32 15.31 7.90
C ARG A 92 13.97 14.27 8.81
N ASN A 93 14.43 14.71 9.97
CA ASN A 93 15.20 13.90 10.91
C ASN A 93 14.39 13.11 11.94
N THR A 94 13.06 13.23 11.93
CA THR A 94 12.17 12.51 12.86
C THR A 94 10.98 11.94 12.10
N PRO A 95 10.41 10.80 12.51
CA PRO A 95 9.18 10.31 11.92
C PRO A 95 8.01 11.21 12.34
N ILE A 96 7.09 11.52 11.41
CA ILE A 96 5.90 12.35 11.67
C ILE A 96 4.63 11.50 11.74
N ASN A 97 4.64 10.33 11.10
CA ASN A 97 3.49 9.46 10.94
C ASN A 97 3.79 8.10 11.59
N ASN A 98 4.03 8.13 12.91
CA ASN A 98 4.15 6.89 13.68
C ASN A 98 2.82 6.15 13.58
N GLY A 99 2.89 4.82 13.53
CA GLY A 99 1.70 4.01 13.59
C GLY A 99 0.95 4.17 14.91
N VAL A 100 -0.34 3.83 14.89
CA VAL A 100 -1.15 3.73 16.10
C VAL A 100 -0.60 2.58 16.97
N ASN A 101 -0.59 2.79 18.29
CA ASN A 101 -0.24 1.75 19.24
C ASN A 101 -1.18 0.57 19.12
N ILE A 102 -0.63 -0.62 18.94
CA ILE A 102 -1.36 -1.87 18.96
C ILE A 102 -0.89 -2.76 20.10
N GLN A 103 -1.77 -3.67 20.53
CA GLN A 103 -1.46 -4.72 21.48
C GLN A 103 -1.05 -5.98 20.72
N CYS A 104 0.25 -6.23 20.59
CA CYS A 104 0.79 -7.56 20.29
C CYS A 104 1.35 -8.14 21.60
N GLN A 105 0.53 -8.93 22.31
CA GLN A 105 0.84 -9.66 23.56
C GLN A 105 2.22 -10.36 23.53
N GLN A 106 2.94 -10.75 24.60
CA GLN A 106 3.18 -10.24 25.96
C GLN A 106 4.70 -9.94 26.00
N GLY A 107 5.12 -8.71 26.29
CA GLY A 107 6.55 -8.41 26.50
C GLY A 107 6.98 -7.05 25.97
N SER A 108 8.22 -6.67 26.29
CA SER A 108 8.79 -5.36 25.96
C SER A 108 9.45 -5.29 24.58
N ASN A 109 9.52 -6.41 23.84
CA ASN A 109 10.23 -6.48 22.55
C ASN A 109 9.28 -6.70 21.37
N CYS A 110 8.94 -5.60 20.69
CA CYS A 110 8.04 -5.57 19.55
C CYS A 110 8.52 -6.38 18.33
N SER A 111 9.84 -6.59 18.18
CA SER A 111 10.37 -7.32 17.02
C SER A 111 10.08 -8.82 17.07
N THR A 112 9.88 -9.39 18.27
CA THR A 112 9.62 -10.82 18.47
C THR A 112 8.20 -11.11 18.93
N SER A 113 7.51 -10.15 19.56
CA SER A 113 6.14 -10.34 20.05
C SER A 113 5.07 -10.00 19.01
N CYS A 114 5.41 -9.22 17.99
CA CYS A 114 4.47 -8.81 16.96
C CYS A 114 4.67 -9.63 15.68
N PRO A 115 3.59 -9.89 14.91
CA PRO A 115 3.69 -10.48 13.59
C PRO A 115 4.67 -9.76 12.68
N ALA A 116 5.21 -10.52 11.72
CA ALA A 116 6.12 -9.99 10.71
C ALA A 116 5.48 -8.84 9.94
N LEU A 117 6.25 -7.77 9.75
CA LEU A 117 5.91 -6.65 8.89
C LEU A 117 6.49 -6.85 7.48
N PRO A 118 5.97 -6.13 6.47
CA PRO A 118 6.68 -6.01 5.21
C PRO A 118 8.08 -5.41 5.44
N LEU A 119 9.02 -5.80 4.59
CA LEU A 119 10.46 -5.64 4.83
C LEU A 119 10.92 -4.21 5.14
N ALA A 120 10.26 -3.19 4.57
CA ALA A 120 10.65 -1.80 4.80
C ALA A 120 10.18 -1.25 6.16
N PHE A 121 9.19 -1.88 6.79
CA PHE A 121 8.58 -1.38 8.02
C PHE A 121 9.22 -2.00 9.25
N THR A 122 9.43 -1.18 10.27
CA THR A 122 10.03 -1.58 11.54
C THR A 122 9.07 -1.39 12.69
N TRP A 123 9.17 -2.32 13.64
CA TRP A 123 8.53 -2.19 14.94
C TRP A 123 9.33 -1.26 15.83
N LYS A 124 8.64 -0.42 16.61
CA LYS A 124 9.20 0.27 17.77
C LYS A 124 8.28 0.11 18.98
N THR A 125 8.86 0.30 20.17
CA THR A 125 8.09 0.39 21.40
C THR A 125 7.09 1.54 21.32
N GLY A 126 5.84 1.23 21.70
CA GLY A 126 4.74 2.16 21.76
C GLY A 126 4.88 3.19 22.88
N LEU A 127 3.88 4.07 22.99
CA LEU A 127 3.86 5.11 24.03
C LEU A 127 3.52 4.57 25.42
N GLN A 128 2.90 3.39 25.51
CA GLN A 128 2.53 2.74 26.77
C GLN A 128 3.29 1.41 26.95
N PRO A 129 3.45 0.92 28.18
CA PRO A 129 4.04 -0.39 28.42
C PRO A 129 3.33 -1.50 27.63
N ASN A 130 4.11 -2.44 27.09
CA ASN A 130 3.61 -3.57 26.29
C ASN A 130 2.83 -3.18 25.02
N GLN A 131 2.98 -1.93 24.55
CA GLN A 131 2.49 -1.52 23.24
C GLN A 131 3.60 -1.47 22.23
N CYS A 132 3.23 -1.73 20.99
CA CYS A 132 4.10 -1.63 19.84
C CYS A 132 3.42 -0.79 18.77
N MET A 133 4.22 -0.06 18.01
CA MET A 133 3.74 0.70 16.87
C MET A 133 4.74 0.59 15.73
N ILE A 134 4.26 0.81 14.51
CA ILE A 134 5.13 0.94 13.36
C ILE A 134 5.89 2.26 13.48
N GLU A 135 7.20 2.23 13.26
CA GLU A 135 8.04 3.42 13.44
C GLU A 135 7.65 4.57 12.52
N SER A 136 7.35 4.25 11.27
CA SER A 136 6.86 5.21 10.30
C SER A 136 5.95 4.51 9.30
N CYS A 137 4.74 5.04 9.17
CA CYS A 137 3.78 4.61 8.16
C CYS A 137 4.12 5.11 6.75
N TYR A 138 5.18 5.92 6.64
CA TYR A 138 5.79 6.28 5.37
C TYR A 138 7.10 5.56 5.11
N ALA A 139 7.39 4.46 5.82
CA ALA A 139 8.60 3.68 5.58
C ALA A 139 8.77 3.31 4.09
N ALA A 140 7.67 2.86 3.46
CA ALA A 140 7.55 2.57 2.02
C ALA A 140 6.06 2.66 1.62
N PRO A 141 5.70 2.59 0.31
CA PRO A 141 4.33 2.38 -0.10
C PRO A 141 3.71 1.17 0.61
N ILE A 142 2.47 1.31 1.09
CA ILE A 142 1.73 0.19 1.67
C ILE A 142 1.57 -0.90 0.59
N PRO A 143 1.91 -2.17 0.87
CA PRO A 143 1.78 -3.26 -0.10
C PRO A 143 0.34 -3.42 -0.61
N ASN A 144 0.18 -3.90 -1.83
CA ASN A 144 -1.14 -4.21 -2.43
C ASN A 144 -1.62 -5.64 -2.14
N SER A 145 -0.88 -6.39 -1.32
CA SER A 145 -1.15 -7.79 -0.97
C SER A 145 -0.50 -8.13 0.36
N GLY A 146 -1.00 -9.18 1.02
CA GLY A 146 -0.48 -9.61 2.33
C GLY A 146 -0.71 -8.59 3.45
N LEU A 147 -1.67 -7.67 3.28
CA LEU A 147 -2.01 -6.69 4.30
C LEU A 147 -2.61 -7.39 5.52
N THR A 148 -2.07 -7.05 6.68
CA THR A 148 -2.51 -7.58 7.96
C THR A 148 -3.36 -6.53 8.70
N PHE A 149 -4.16 -7.00 9.65
CA PHE A 149 -4.85 -6.12 10.61
C PHE A 149 -3.92 -5.10 11.23
N ILE A 150 -2.70 -5.53 11.49
CA ILE A 150 -1.70 -4.75 12.19
C ILE A 150 -1.20 -3.60 11.32
N LEU A 151 -0.83 -3.86 10.07
CA LEU A 151 -0.37 -2.82 9.17
C LEU A 151 -1.50 -1.82 8.87
N CYS A 152 -2.70 -2.31 8.57
CA CYS A 152 -3.85 -1.43 8.33
C CYS A 152 -4.28 -0.66 9.58
N GLY A 153 -4.33 -1.32 10.73
CA GLY A 153 -4.76 -0.70 11.98
C GLY A 153 -3.75 0.30 12.53
N SER A 154 -2.45 0.07 12.30
CA SER A 154 -1.39 0.97 12.75
C SER A 154 -1.19 2.14 11.77
N CYS A 155 -1.23 1.89 10.46
CA CYS A 155 -0.85 2.89 9.46
C CYS A 155 -1.97 3.50 8.62
N SER A 156 -3.23 3.07 8.80
CA SER A 156 -4.36 3.83 8.27
C SER A 156 -4.76 4.97 9.22
N PRO A 157 -5.01 6.19 8.70
CA PRO A 157 -5.49 7.32 9.51
C PRO A 157 -6.81 7.06 10.25
N ASN A 158 -7.60 6.07 9.82
CA ASN A 158 -8.90 5.76 10.40
C ASN A 158 -8.92 4.42 11.18
N GLY A 159 -7.75 3.79 11.38
CA GLY A 159 -7.69 2.47 11.97
C GLY A 159 -8.37 1.41 11.11
N ASP A 160 -8.23 1.52 9.80
CA ASP A 160 -8.82 0.59 8.83
C ASP A 160 -8.35 -0.86 9.04
N LYS A 161 -9.03 -1.79 8.37
CA LYS A 161 -8.80 -3.23 8.45
C LYS A 161 -8.51 -3.77 7.06
N PRO A 162 -7.72 -4.84 6.91
CA PRO A 162 -7.61 -5.48 5.60
C PRO A 162 -8.99 -5.94 5.12
N ASN A 163 -9.25 -5.78 3.83
CA ASN A 163 -10.37 -6.48 3.19
C ASN A 163 -10.16 -8.00 3.26
N SER A 164 -11.15 -8.80 2.85
CA SER A 164 -11.09 -10.27 2.94
C SER A 164 -9.95 -10.90 2.13
N TYR A 165 -9.26 -10.12 1.29
CA TYR A 165 -8.16 -10.57 0.43
C TYR A 165 -6.79 -10.03 0.86
N GLY A 166 -6.72 -9.17 1.89
CA GLY A 166 -5.48 -8.53 2.31
C GLY A 166 -4.84 -7.67 1.22
N THR A 167 -5.65 -7.07 0.35
CA THR A 167 -5.19 -6.23 -0.78
C THR A 167 -5.46 -4.75 -0.60
N ALA A 168 -6.36 -4.37 0.32
CA ALA A 168 -6.61 -2.98 0.68
C ALA A 168 -6.91 -2.85 2.18
N CYS A 169 -6.51 -1.72 2.77
CA CYS A 169 -7.00 -1.29 4.08
C CYS A 169 -8.32 -0.53 3.88
N VAL A 170 -9.39 -1.05 4.46
CA VAL A 170 -10.75 -0.57 4.27
C VAL A 170 -11.45 -0.30 5.60
N LYS A 171 -12.33 0.69 5.59
CA LYS A 171 -13.23 1.01 6.69
C LYS A 171 -14.57 0.31 6.49
N THR A 172 -15.00 -0.48 7.47
CA THR A 172 -16.35 -1.07 7.46
C THR A 172 -17.12 -0.59 8.69
N THR A 173 -18.45 -0.61 8.60
CA THR A 173 -19.34 -0.20 9.70
C THR A 173 -19.44 -1.26 10.79
N GLY A 174 -19.44 -2.54 10.41
CA GLY A 174 -19.51 -3.69 11.33
C GLY A 174 -18.15 -4.21 11.83
N GLY A 175 -17.04 -3.52 11.57
CA GLY A 175 -15.71 -3.88 12.07
C GLY A 175 -14.85 -4.64 11.06
N PHE A 176 -14.73 -5.95 11.20
CA PHE A 176 -13.77 -6.77 10.43
C PHE A 176 -14.43 -7.49 9.26
N CYS A 177 -13.63 -7.84 8.26
CA CYS A 177 -14.06 -8.57 7.06
C CYS A 177 -14.05 -10.10 7.22
N ASP A 178 -13.87 -10.60 8.45
CA ASP A 178 -13.90 -12.01 8.86
C ASP A 178 -15.03 -12.31 9.86
N ARG A 179 -15.88 -11.32 10.17
CA ARG A 179 -17.00 -11.47 11.09
C ARG A 179 -18.09 -12.38 10.53
N ASN A 180 -18.89 -12.95 11.42
CA ASN A 180 -19.93 -13.93 11.10
C ASN A 180 -21.36 -13.40 11.32
N GLN A 181 -21.52 -12.11 11.59
CA GLN A 181 -22.80 -11.46 11.86
C GLN A 181 -22.73 -9.96 11.54
N ASP A 182 -23.89 -9.30 11.55
CA ASP A 182 -24.02 -7.86 11.33
C ASP A 182 -23.40 -7.39 10.01
N TRP A 183 -23.50 -8.22 8.96
CA TRP A 183 -23.15 -7.79 7.61
C TRP A 183 -24.16 -6.77 7.09
N THR A 184 -23.63 -5.72 6.47
CA THR A 184 -24.40 -4.78 5.65
C THR A 184 -23.97 -4.90 4.19
N ASP A 185 -24.82 -4.48 3.27
CA ASP A 185 -24.49 -4.45 1.84
C ASP A 185 -23.21 -3.65 1.56
N ASP A 186 -23.01 -2.53 2.27
CA ASP A 186 -21.82 -1.70 2.08
C ASP A 186 -20.56 -2.40 2.60
N ASP A 187 -20.65 -3.09 3.73
CA ASP A 187 -19.53 -3.90 4.22
C ASP A 187 -19.20 -5.03 3.24
N CYS A 188 -20.19 -5.67 2.64
CA CYS A 188 -19.97 -6.73 1.65
C CYS A 188 -19.26 -6.22 0.39
N LYS A 189 -19.65 -5.04 -0.13
CA LYS A 189 -18.94 -4.40 -1.25
C LYS A 189 -17.49 -4.12 -0.89
N ILE A 190 -17.26 -3.55 0.29
CA ILE A 190 -15.95 -3.11 0.75
C ILE A 190 -15.02 -4.31 1.02
N CYS A 191 -15.50 -5.30 1.76
CA CYS A 191 -14.72 -6.47 2.15
C CYS A 191 -14.39 -7.39 0.98
N ASN A 192 -15.29 -7.50 -0.01
CA ASN A 192 -15.06 -8.37 -1.16
C ASN A 192 -14.44 -7.66 -2.38
N ALA A 193 -14.15 -6.36 -2.29
CA ALA A 193 -13.60 -5.59 -3.41
C ALA A 193 -12.27 -6.17 -3.91
N GLY A 194 -12.17 -6.35 -5.23
CA GLY A 194 -10.92 -6.68 -5.93
C GLY A 194 -10.45 -8.13 -5.78
N GLY A 195 -11.28 -9.02 -5.24
CA GLY A 195 -10.95 -10.45 -5.14
C GLY A 195 -11.98 -11.38 -5.76
N LYS A 196 -11.81 -12.68 -5.52
CA LYS A 196 -12.56 -13.76 -6.19
C LYS A 196 -14.08 -13.66 -6.02
N ASN A 197 -14.55 -13.14 -4.88
CA ASN A 197 -15.96 -12.98 -4.54
C ASN A 197 -16.44 -11.55 -4.72
N SER A 198 -15.85 -10.76 -5.62
CA SER A 198 -16.26 -9.36 -5.87
C SER A 198 -17.74 -9.22 -6.26
N ALA A 199 -18.41 -10.30 -6.67
CA ALA A 199 -19.86 -10.32 -6.91
C ALA A 199 -20.70 -10.36 -5.63
N ASN A 200 -20.13 -10.78 -4.49
CA ASN A 200 -20.80 -10.92 -3.19
C ASN A 200 -20.94 -9.56 -2.50
N ILE A 201 -21.81 -8.72 -3.05
CA ILE A 201 -21.99 -7.33 -2.67
C ILE A 201 -23.21 -7.08 -1.78
N LYS A 202 -23.94 -8.14 -1.39
CA LYS A 202 -25.15 -8.06 -0.58
C LYS A 202 -24.99 -8.84 0.71
N ALA A 203 -25.47 -8.30 1.82
CA ALA A 203 -25.60 -9.08 3.04
C ALA A 203 -26.74 -10.10 2.88
N SER A 204 -26.55 -11.31 3.39
CA SER A 204 -27.62 -12.30 3.49
C SER A 204 -28.75 -11.79 4.39
N SER A 205 -29.96 -12.37 4.26
CA SER A 205 -31.12 -11.96 5.06
C SER A 205 -30.93 -12.17 6.57
N ASP A 206 -30.15 -13.18 6.95
CA ASP A 206 -29.74 -13.47 8.32
C ASP A 206 -28.50 -12.67 8.76
N LYS A 207 -27.93 -11.83 7.87
CA LYS A 207 -26.77 -10.97 8.08
C LYS A 207 -25.49 -11.70 8.51
N THR A 208 -25.38 -12.99 8.23
CA THR A 208 -24.22 -13.82 8.63
C THR A 208 -23.12 -13.87 7.56
N GLN A 209 -23.44 -13.55 6.31
CA GLN A 209 -22.52 -13.68 5.18
C GLN A 209 -22.82 -12.69 4.05
N CYS A 210 -21.88 -12.58 3.12
CA CYS A 210 -22.06 -11.83 1.87
C CYS A 210 -22.42 -12.78 0.74
N VAL A 211 -23.51 -12.46 0.04
CA VAL A 211 -24.04 -13.21 -1.10
C VAL A 211 -23.97 -12.37 -2.36
N ALA A 212 -23.93 -13.05 -3.51
CA ALA A 212 -24.04 -12.36 -4.79
C ALA A 212 -25.33 -11.55 -4.86
N ALA A 213 -25.30 -10.39 -5.51
CA ALA A 213 -26.55 -9.73 -5.88
C ALA A 213 -27.34 -10.73 -6.73
N ALA A 214 -28.56 -11.06 -6.31
CA ALA A 214 -29.41 -11.95 -7.09
C ALA A 214 -29.49 -11.39 -8.51
N SER A 215 -28.95 -12.14 -9.47
CA SER A 215 -29.15 -11.85 -10.88
C SER A 215 -30.64 -11.69 -11.03
N SER A 216 -31.11 -10.52 -11.45
CA SER A 216 -32.45 -10.37 -11.97
C SER A 216 -32.51 -11.13 -13.30
N SER A 217 -32.34 -12.45 -13.26
CA SER A 217 -32.84 -13.34 -14.28
C SER A 217 -34.34 -13.12 -14.22
N SER A 218 -34.79 -12.29 -15.15
CA SER A 218 -36.18 -12.07 -15.48
C SER A 218 -36.83 -13.44 -15.54
N SER A 219 -37.52 -13.82 -14.47
CA SER A 219 -38.53 -14.87 -14.53
C SER A 219 -39.66 -14.28 -15.35
N SER A 220 -39.44 -14.21 -16.67
CA SER A 220 -40.48 -13.94 -17.64
C SER A 220 -41.49 -15.07 -17.46
N VAL A 221 -42.55 -14.78 -16.73
CA VAL A 221 -43.94 -15.13 -17.01
C VAL A 221 -44.08 -16.16 -18.15
N ILE A 222 -43.87 -17.45 -17.86
CA ILE A 222 -44.43 -18.57 -18.62
C ILE A 222 -45.26 -19.42 -17.65
N ALA A 223 -46.12 -18.74 -16.90
CA ALA A 223 -47.33 -19.33 -16.36
C ALA A 223 -48.47 -18.65 -17.12
N VAL A 224 -49.45 -19.42 -17.59
CA VAL A 224 -50.62 -18.97 -18.37
C VAL A 224 -50.40 -18.85 -19.91
N SER A 225 -50.10 -19.96 -20.58
CA SER A 225 -50.46 -20.11 -22.01
C SER A 225 -50.83 -21.55 -22.43
N ALA A 226 -50.68 -22.54 -21.55
CA ALA A 226 -51.09 -23.93 -21.86
C ALA A 226 -52.55 -24.27 -21.50
N LEU A 227 -53.30 -23.39 -20.83
CA LEU A 227 -54.69 -23.66 -20.42
C LEU A 227 -55.78 -23.21 -21.40
N LEU A 228 -55.44 -22.52 -22.51
CA LEU A 228 -56.44 -22.03 -23.46
C LEU A 228 -56.65 -22.93 -24.69
N ILE A 229 -55.89 -24.03 -24.84
CA ILE A 229 -56.08 -24.96 -25.98
C ILE A 229 -57.06 -26.10 -25.62
N ALA A 230 -57.40 -26.29 -24.34
CA ALA A 230 -58.39 -27.29 -23.92
C ALA A 230 -59.86 -26.83 -24.06
N SER A 231 -60.12 -25.60 -24.52
CA SER A 231 -61.47 -25.03 -24.63
C SER A 231 -61.95 -24.82 -26.08
N LEU A 232 -61.15 -25.22 -27.08
CA LEU A 232 -61.47 -25.01 -28.50
C LEU A 232 -61.63 -26.33 -29.30
N LEU A 233 -61.97 -27.42 -28.61
CA LEU A 233 -62.22 -28.74 -29.21
C LEU A 233 -63.52 -29.39 -28.69
N ILE A 234 -64.50 -28.59 -28.28
CA ILE A 234 -65.91 -29.00 -28.14
C ILE A 234 -66.75 -28.15 -29.08
#